data_AF-A0A7J8ACD1-F1
#
_entry.id   AF-A0A7J8ACD1-F1
#
_cell.length_a   1.000
_cell.length_b   1.000
_cell.length_c   1.000
_cell.angle_alpha   90.00
_cell.angle_beta   90.00
_cell.angle_gamma   90.00
#
_symmetry.space_group_name_H-M   'P 1'
#
loop_
_entity.id
_entity.type
_entity.pdbx_description
1 polymer ?
#
loop_
_entity_poly.entity_id
_entity_poly.type
_entity_poly.pdbx_seq_one_letter_code
_entity_poly.pdbx_strand_id
1 'polypeptide(L)'
;MAEYLASIFGTEKDKVNCSFYFKIGACRHGDRCSRLHNKPTFSQTILIQNIYRNPQNSAQTADGSHCAVSDVEMQEHYDEFFEEVFTEMEENFAVKKMRRRL
;
A
#
# COMPACT_ATOMS: atom_id res chain seq x y z
N MET A 1 -14.21 30.48 9.79
CA MET A 1 -13.39 30.28 8.56
C MET A 1 -12.35 29.17 8.73
N ALA A 2 -11.55 29.17 9.80
CA ALA A 2 -10.55 28.12 10.04
C ALA A 2 -11.15 26.70 10.14
N GLU A 3 -12.29 26.55 10.82
CA GLU A 3 -12.97 25.25 10.98
C GLU A 3 -13.49 24.67 9.65
N TYR A 4 -13.96 25.52 8.73
CA TYR A 4 -14.40 25.10 7.41
C TYR A 4 -13.22 24.56 6.58
N LEU A 5 -12.08 25.24 6.61
CA LEU A 5 -10.87 24.80 5.91
C LEU A 5 -10.31 23.49 6.51
N ALA A 6 -10.34 23.35 7.85
CA ALA A 6 -9.96 22.11 8.52
C ALA A 6 -10.87 20.93 8.13
N SER A 7 -12.16 21.18 7.89
CA SER A 7 -13.11 20.15 7.43
C SER A 7 -12.90 19.70 5.97
N ILE A 8 -12.12 20.47 5.19
CA ILE A 8 -11.86 20.19 3.78
C ILE A 8 -10.54 19.44 3.62
N PHE A 9 -9.51 19.83 4.36
CA PHE A 9 -8.15 19.31 4.19
C PHE A 9 -8.07 17.79 4.34
N GLY A 10 -7.50 17.11 3.35
CA GLY A 10 -7.36 15.64 3.35
C GLY A 10 -8.66 14.85 3.12
N THR A 11 -9.78 15.55 2.88
CA THR A 11 -11.08 14.94 2.52
C THR A 11 -11.32 15.00 1.02
N GLU A 12 -12.36 14.33 0.53
CA GLU A 12 -12.74 14.37 -0.89
C GLU A 12 -13.22 15.76 -1.35
N LYS A 13 -13.61 16.61 -0.40
CA LYS A 13 -13.97 18.02 -0.64
C LYS A 13 -12.77 18.88 -1.00
N ASP A 14 -11.55 18.41 -0.71
CA ASP A 14 -10.32 19.05 -1.15
C ASP A 14 -10.14 18.85 -2.66
N LYS A 15 -10.31 19.95 -3.41
CA LYS A 15 -10.14 19.97 -4.86
C LYS A 15 -8.68 20.11 -5.29
N VAL A 16 -7.79 20.51 -4.37
CA VAL A 16 -6.37 20.76 -4.64
C VAL A 16 -5.56 19.50 -4.37
N ASN A 17 -5.73 18.88 -3.20
CA ASN A 17 -5.00 17.69 -2.81
C ASN A 17 -5.74 16.41 -3.17
N CYS A 18 -5.00 15.37 -3.56
CA CYS A 18 -5.59 14.06 -3.79
C CYS A 18 -5.91 13.38 -2.46
N SER A 19 -7.20 13.22 -2.13
CA SER A 19 -7.65 12.55 -0.91
C SER A 19 -7.16 11.10 -0.80
N PHE A 20 -7.07 10.38 -1.92
CA PHE A 20 -6.54 9.02 -1.97
C PHE A 20 -5.06 8.97 -1.63
N TYR A 21 -4.24 9.83 -2.25
CA TYR A 21 -2.81 9.87 -1.95
C TYR A 21 -2.57 10.33 -0.51
N PHE A 22 -3.32 11.32 -0.02
CA PHE A 22 -3.15 11.81 1.34
C PHE A 22 -3.48 10.76 2.40
N LYS A 23 -4.58 10.03 2.26
CA LYS A 23 -4.99 8.99 3.24
C LYS A 23 -4.27 7.66 3.02
N ILE A 24 -4.09 7.26 1.77
CA ILE A 24 -3.63 5.92 1.39
C ILE A 24 -2.16 5.90 0.92
N GLY A 25 -1.53 7.05 0.71
CA GLY A 25 -0.15 7.12 0.18
C GLY A 25 0.00 6.61 -1.26
N ALA A 26 -1.10 6.27 -1.93
CA ALA A 26 -1.14 5.76 -3.30
C ALA A 26 -2.37 6.29 -4.04
N CYS A 27 -2.25 6.45 -5.35
CA CYS A 27 -3.34 6.89 -6.23
C CYS A 27 -3.29 6.08 -7.54
N ARG A 28 -4.46 5.62 -8.01
CA ARG A 28 -4.59 4.87 -9.28
C ARG A 28 -4.13 5.63 -10.52
N HIS A 29 -4.13 6.97 -10.47
CA HIS A 29 -3.68 7.80 -11.58
C HIS A 29 -2.16 8.03 -11.56
N GLY A 30 -1.46 7.62 -10.50
CA GLY A 30 -0.03 7.86 -10.35
C GLY A 30 0.33 9.33 -10.53
N ASP A 31 1.39 9.61 -11.29
CA ASP A 31 1.82 10.99 -11.58
C ASP A 31 0.92 11.73 -12.57
N ARG A 32 -0.01 11.04 -13.24
CA ARG A 32 -1.03 11.65 -14.12
C ARG A 32 -2.26 12.15 -13.36
N CYS A 33 -2.25 12.10 -12.03
CA CYS A 33 -3.35 12.61 -11.23
C CYS A 33 -3.52 14.11 -11.44
N SER A 34 -4.76 14.57 -11.62
CA SER A 34 -5.08 16.00 -11.75
C SER A 34 -4.98 16.77 -10.43
N ARG A 35 -4.87 16.06 -9.29
CA ARG A 35 -4.75 16.62 -7.94
C ARG A 35 -3.34 16.40 -7.40
N LEU A 36 -2.91 17.26 -6.48
CA LEU A 36 -1.55 17.24 -5.93
C LEU A 36 -1.29 16.01 -5.05
N HIS A 37 -0.10 15.43 -5.23
CA HIS A 37 0.46 14.35 -4.42
C HIS A 37 1.65 14.89 -3.60
N ASN A 38 1.37 15.34 -2.37
CA ASN A 38 2.41 15.88 -1.50
C ASN A 38 3.24 14.75 -0.89
N LYS A 39 4.43 14.51 -1.42
CA LYS A 39 5.43 13.58 -0.85
C LYS A 39 6.15 14.27 0.31
N PRO A 40 5.94 13.85 1.57
CA PRO A 40 6.64 14.45 2.69
C PRO A 40 8.13 14.13 2.62
N THR A 41 8.99 15.10 2.94
CA THR A 41 10.45 14.91 3.02
C THR A 41 10.86 14.08 4.23
N PHE A 42 10.01 14.02 5.25
CA PHE A 42 10.18 13.19 6.44
C PHE A 42 8.85 12.53 6.82
N SER A 43 8.88 11.24 7.13
CA SER A 43 7.70 10.47 7.53
C SER A 43 8.11 9.32 8.43
N GLN A 44 7.28 8.99 9.42
CA GLN A 44 7.43 7.78 10.25
C GLN A 44 6.89 6.53 9.55
N THR A 45 6.27 6.67 8.38
CA THR A 45 5.72 5.57 7.58
C THR A 45 6.34 5.57 6.20
N ILE A 46 6.92 4.44 5.81
CA ILE A 46 7.42 4.18 4.46
C ILE A 46 6.41 3.37 3.66
N LEU A 47 6.48 3.47 2.33
CA LEU A 47 5.71 2.65 1.39
C LEU A 47 6.69 1.93 0.49
N ILE A 48 6.66 0.60 0.51
CA ILE A 48 7.41 -0.23 -0.43
C ILE A 48 6.41 -0.77 -1.46
N GLN A 49 6.49 -0.25 -2.68
CA GLN A 49 5.56 -0.60 -3.74
C GLN A 49 5.89 -1.98 -4.30
N ASN A 50 4.86 -2.80 -4.53
CA ASN A 50 4.98 -4.10 -5.21
C ASN A 50 5.97 -5.08 -4.57
N ILE A 51 6.18 -4.99 -3.25
CA ILE A 51 7.07 -5.89 -2.51
C ILE A 51 6.50 -7.31 -2.40
N TYR A 52 5.19 -7.42 -2.17
CA TYR A 52 4.51 -8.72 -2.09
C TYR A 52 4.01 -9.15 -3.47
N ARG A 53 4.45 -10.34 -3.93
CA ARG A 53 3.94 -10.99 -5.14
C ARG A 53 3.01 -12.12 -4.74
N ASN A 54 1.72 -11.98 -5.04
CA ASN A 54 0.75 -13.02 -4.75
C ASN A 54 0.98 -14.24 -5.68
N PRO A 55 1.20 -15.46 -5.16
CA PRO A 55 1.34 -16.68 -5.96
C PRO A 55 0.19 -16.91 -6.94
N GLN A 56 -1.03 -16.50 -6.60
CA GLN A 56 -2.19 -16.60 -7.49
C GLN A 56 -2.08 -15.70 -8.73
N ASN A 57 -1.41 -14.55 -8.61
CA ASN A 57 -1.22 -13.63 -9.74
C ASN A 57 -0.16 -14.17 -10.72
N SER A 58 0.78 -14.97 -10.24
CA SER A 58 1.80 -15.65 -11.06
C SER A 58 1.32 -16.97 -11.67
N ALA A 59 0.20 -17.52 -11.20
CA ALA A 59 -0.33 -18.82 -11.63
C ALA A 59 -1.06 -18.82 -12.99
N GLN A 60 -0.89 -17.79 -13.82
CA GLN A 60 -1.30 -17.86 -15.23
C GLN A 60 -0.28 -18.69 -15.99
N THR A 61 -0.52 -20.00 -16.07
CA THR A 61 0.17 -20.86 -17.03
C THR A 61 -0.20 -20.42 -18.45
N ALA A 62 0.70 -20.65 -19.42
CA ALA A 62 0.47 -20.34 -20.85
C ALA A 62 -0.81 -21.02 -21.41
N ASP A 63 -1.30 -22.02 -20.70
CA ASP A 63 -2.44 -22.87 -21.04
C ASP A 63 -3.78 -22.28 -20.53
N GLY A 64 -3.73 -21.13 -19.82
CA GLY A 64 -4.91 -20.51 -19.20
C GLY A 64 -5.44 -21.26 -17.98
N SER A 65 -4.76 -22.32 -17.54
CA SER A 65 -5.10 -23.07 -16.33
C SER A 65 -4.57 -22.34 -15.10
N HIS A 66 -5.47 -21.96 -14.20
CA HIS A 66 -5.08 -21.51 -12.87
C HIS A 66 -4.51 -22.70 -12.09
N CYS A 67 -3.24 -22.64 -11.67
CA CYS A 67 -2.83 -23.45 -10.52
C CYS A 67 -3.63 -22.94 -9.32
N ALA A 68 -4.66 -23.70 -8.93
CA ALA A 68 -5.47 -23.38 -7.77
C ALA A 68 -4.63 -23.66 -6.52
N VAL A 69 -3.83 -22.68 -6.11
CA VAL A 69 -3.24 -22.65 -4.77
C VAL A 69 -4.40 -22.58 -3.78
N SER A 70 -4.41 -23.47 -2.80
CA SER A 70 -5.45 -23.50 -1.79
C SER A 70 -5.38 -22.25 -0.90
N ASP A 71 -6.50 -21.89 -0.27
CA ASP A 71 -6.54 -20.74 0.65
C ASP A 71 -5.56 -20.90 1.83
N VAL A 72 -5.32 -22.15 2.26
CA VAL A 72 -4.36 -22.49 3.33
C VAL A 72 -2.93 -22.21 2.89
N GLU A 73 -2.51 -22.73 1.75
CA GLU A 73 -1.17 -22.50 1.20
C GLU A 73 -0.91 -21.01 0.93
N MET A 74 -1.95 -20.26 0.53
CA MET A 74 -1.83 -18.83 0.31
C MET A 74 -1.65 -18.04 1.61
N GLN A 75 -2.35 -18.45 2.67
CA GLN A 75 -2.22 -17.85 3.99
C GLN A 75 -0.82 -18.13 4.55
N GLU A 76 -0.33 -19.37 4.47
CA GLU A 76 1.01 -19.76 4.87
C GLU A 76 2.08 -18.94 4.14
N HIS A 77 2.00 -18.84 2.81
CA HIS A 77 2.91 -18.02 2.01
C HIS A 77 2.88 -16.53 2.42
N TYR A 78 1.71 -15.99 2.77
CA TYR A 78 1.60 -14.61 3.22
C TYR A 78 2.21 -14.40 4.61
N ASP A 79 2.02 -15.35 5.52
CA ASP A 79 2.53 -15.28 6.89
C ASP A 79 4.06 -15.41 6.91
N GLU A 80 4.63 -16.34 6.12
CA GLU A 80 6.08 -16.45 5.90
C GLU A 80 6.67 -15.15 5.36
N PHE A 81 6.07 -14.58 4.31
CA PHE A 81 6.48 -13.29 3.76
C PHE A 81 6.41 -12.16 4.80
N PHE A 82 5.34 -12.13 5.59
CA PHE A 82 5.16 -11.09 6.59
C PHE A 82 6.21 -11.20 7.69
N GLU A 83 6.50 -12.40 8.18
CA GLU A 83 7.51 -12.67 9.20
C GLU A 83 8.91 -12.27 8.73
N GLU A 84 9.30 -12.68 7.51
CA GLU A 84 10.60 -12.34 6.93
C GLU A 84 10.78 -10.81 6.84
N VAL A 85 9.83 -10.12 6.21
CA VAL A 85 9.94 -8.66 6.03
C VAL A 85 9.83 -7.92 7.35
N PHE A 86 9.00 -8.38 8.28
CA PHE A 86 8.87 -7.73 9.58
C PHE A 86 10.16 -7.85 10.40
N THR A 87 10.77 -9.03 10.42
CA THR A 87 12.02 -9.30 11.14
C THR A 87 13.16 -8.47 10.57
N GLU A 88 13.36 -8.50 9.26
CA GLU A 88 14.39 -7.70 8.57
C GLU A 88 14.21 -6.20 8.84
N MET A 89 12.96 -5.74 8.87
CA MET A 89 12.67 -4.34 9.15
C MET A 89 12.92 -3.97 10.61
N GLU A 90 12.64 -4.85 11.57
CA GLU A 90 12.87 -4.62 12.99
C GLU A 90 14.37 -4.63 13.35
N GLU A 91 15.15 -5.49 12.70
CA GLU A 91 16.60 -5.55 12.90
C GLU A 91 17.31 -4.30 12.39
N ASN A 92 16.89 -3.78 11.23
CA ASN A 92 17.52 -2.63 10.59
C ASN A 92 16.88 -1.29 10.98
N PHE A 93 15.63 -1.29 11.47
CA PHE A 93 14.86 -0.09 11.77
C PHE A 93 13.94 -0.28 12.99
N ALA A 94 13.66 0.80 13.72
CA ALA A 94 12.68 0.75 14.82
C ALA A 94 11.23 0.71 14.28
N VAL A 95 10.76 -0.47 13.84
CA VAL A 95 9.41 -0.65 13.30
C VAL A 95 8.39 -0.90 14.40
N LYS A 96 7.27 -0.16 14.35
CA LYS A 96 6.13 -0.33 15.27
C LYS A 96 4.95 -1.09 14.66
N LYS A 97 4.80 -1.06 13.33
CA LYS A 97 3.65 -1.63 12.63
C LYS A 97 3.94 -1.82 11.15
N MET A 98 3.67 -3.03 10.64
CA MET A 98 3.61 -3.34 9.22
C MET A 98 2.16 -3.63 8.80
N ARG A 99 1.79 -3.25 7.57
CA ARG A 99 0.48 -3.56 6.99
C ARG A 99 0.56 -3.69 5.48
N ARG A 100 -0.15 -4.67 4.92
CA ARG A 100 -0.45 -4.71 3.49
C ARG A 100 -1.53 -3.67 3.19
N ARG A 101 -1.28 -2.79 2.20
CA ARG A 101 -2.32 -1.92 1.64
C ARG A 101 -3.02 -2.72 0.53
N LEU A 102 -4.33 -2.92 0.67
CA LEU A 102 -5.22 -3.53 -0.32
C LEU A 102 -5.43 -2.58 -1.50
#